data_AF-A0A426TQM4-F1
#
_entry.id   AF-A0A426TQM4-F1
#
_cell.length_a   1.000
_cell.length_b   1.000
_cell.length_c   1.000
_cell.angle_alpha   90.00
_cell.angle_beta   90.00
_cell.angle_gamma   90.00
#
_symmetry.space_group_name_H-M   'P 1'
#
loop_
_entity.id
_entity.type
_entity.pdbx_description
1 polymer ?
#
loop_
_entity_poly.entity_id
_entity_poly.type
_entity_poly.pdbx_seq_one_letter_code
_entity_poly.pdbx_strand_id
1 'polypeptide(L)'
;ARAVGGRGTGTADTATSPTASASASPTPTASPTPSGPAGPATAGQLRDGITLEQAADGLDKCLAYDRDRVAHGGMASSDLGEADEYRIILALKSTGDSNSPGDGMFVVAVKEKPKETRLICNVKNGEASGLNTSVGSDRQPDSPPVLADINGNKLYQQSFLDQGHWKLPFGWGFIGTVEPGVAKVSVSYGGADSEAVLDHGWFVASGTLTQQVTRNPHIKGYDEGGKLIYDSDEDKTYQQVP
;
A
#
# COMPACT_ATOMS: atom_id res chain seq x y z
N ALA A 1 0.79 -2.54 -108.94
CA ALA A 1 0.34 -1.17 -108.60
C ALA A 1 -1.18 -1.19 -108.51
N ARG A 2 -1.93 -0.46 -107.66
CA ARG A 2 -1.72 0.48 -106.52
C ARG A 2 -3.09 0.51 -105.77
N ALA A 3 -3.26 0.88 -104.50
CA ALA A 3 -2.44 0.91 -103.27
C ALA A 3 -3.40 1.23 -102.09
N VAL A 4 -3.13 0.76 -100.85
CA VAL A 4 -4.00 0.99 -99.67
C VAL A 4 -3.15 1.19 -98.41
N GLY A 5 -3.63 2.00 -97.45
CA GLY A 5 -3.06 2.06 -96.11
C GLY A 5 -4.03 2.67 -95.08
N GLY A 6 -3.67 2.57 -93.80
CA GLY A 6 -4.05 3.55 -92.78
C GLY A 6 -5.02 3.16 -91.65
N ARG A 7 -4.46 3.16 -90.42
CA ARG A 7 -4.99 3.79 -89.18
C ARG A 7 -5.93 3.00 -88.24
N GLY A 8 -5.57 2.98 -86.94
CA GLY A 8 -6.50 2.83 -85.80
C GLY A 8 -5.88 2.35 -84.48
N THR A 9 -5.67 3.24 -83.49
CA THR A 9 -5.39 2.92 -82.06
C THR A 9 -5.72 4.11 -81.11
N GLY A 10 -6.26 3.81 -79.90
CA GLY A 10 -6.44 4.72 -78.74
C GLY A 10 -7.75 5.55 -78.69
N THR A 11 -8.36 5.91 -77.54
CA THR A 11 -8.13 5.52 -76.11
C THR A 11 -9.35 5.89 -75.22
N ALA A 12 -9.54 5.14 -74.12
CA ALA A 12 -10.21 5.43 -72.82
C ALA A 12 -11.36 6.46 -72.63
N ASP A 13 -12.37 6.06 -71.82
CA ASP A 13 -13.04 6.91 -70.82
C ASP A 13 -13.78 6.05 -69.74
N THR A 14 -13.33 6.08 -68.48
CA THR A 14 -14.03 5.48 -67.32
C THR A 14 -13.75 6.31 -66.05
N ALA A 15 -14.79 6.68 -65.30
CA ALA A 15 -14.68 7.59 -64.16
C ALA A 15 -14.07 6.96 -62.89
N THR A 16 -13.28 7.74 -62.16
CA THR A 16 -12.63 7.36 -60.89
C THR A 16 -13.35 7.97 -59.69
N SER A 17 -13.77 7.16 -58.72
CA SER A 17 -14.30 7.64 -57.43
C SER A 17 -13.20 8.17 -56.50
N PRO A 18 -13.49 9.13 -55.60
CA PRO A 18 -12.51 9.65 -54.66
C PRO A 18 -12.19 8.63 -53.56
N THR A 19 -10.90 8.33 -53.38
CA THR A 19 -10.39 7.50 -52.29
C THR A 19 -10.49 8.25 -50.96
N ALA A 20 -11.12 7.64 -49.95
CA ALA A 20 -11.11 8.18 -48.60
C ALA A 20 -9.70 8.10 -47.99
N SER A 21 -9.12 9.23 -47.61
CA SER A 21 -7.87 9.26 -46.85
C SER A 21 -8.07 8.64 -45.47
N ALA A 22 -7.42 7.51 -45.21
CA ALA A 22 -7.33 6.96 -43.87
C ALA A 22 -6.49 7.90 -43.00
N SER A 23 -7.12 8.58 -42.03
CA SER A 23 -6.39 9.26 -40.97
C SER A 23 -5.56 8.22 -40.21
N ALA A 24 -4.25 8.45 -40.11
CA ALA A 24 -3.39 7.64 -39.26
C ALA A 24 -3.91 7.73 -37.82
N SER A 25 -4.24 6.57 -37.23
CA SER A 25 -4.61 6.49 -35.82
C SER A 25 -3.43 6.99 -34.99
N PRO A 26 -3.61 7.88 -34.00
CA PRO A 26 -2.50 8.35 -33.18
C PRO A 26 -1.88 7.16 -32.45
N THR A 27 -0.57 6.97 -32.63
CA THR A 27 0.21 6.02 -31.84
C THR A 27 -0.03 6.32 -30.35
N PRO A 28 -0.44 5.35 -29.53
CA PRO A 28 -0.65 5.60 -28.12
C PRO A 28 0.66 6.04 -27.49
N THR A 29 0.73 7.29 -27.04
CA THR A 29 1.83 7.80 -26.23
C THR A 29 1.94 6.89 -25.01
N ALA A 30 3.12 6.31 -24.78
CA ALA A 30 3.39 5.56 -23.57
C ALA A 30 3.04 6.44 -22.37
N SER A 31 2.13 5.98 -21.51
CA SER A 31 1.83 6.71 -20.28
C SER A 31 3.12 6.81 -19.46
N PRO A 32 3.43 7.98 -18.86
CA PRO A 32 4.63 8.11 -18.05
C PRO A 32 4.57 7.06 -16.93
N THR A 33 5.65 6.31 -16.76
CA THR A 33 5.82 5.46 -15.58
C THR A 33 5.66 6.35 -14.35
N PRO A 34 4.76 6.03 -13.40
CA PRO A 34 4.57 6.83 -12.20
C PRO A 34 5.93 7.04 -11.51
N SER A 35 6.31 8.30 -11.31
CA SER A 35 7.54 8.65 -10.60
C SER A 35 7.20 8.74 -9.12
N GLY A 36 7.56 7.70 -8.36
CA GLY A 36 7.24 7.58 -6.94
C GLY A 36 6.92 6.15 -6.52
N PRO A 37 6.53 5.92 -5.25
CA PRO A 37 6.18 4.60 -4.74
C PRO A 37 5.02 3.96 -5.48
N ALA A 38 5.03 2.63 -5.57
CA ALA A 38 3.88 1.88 -6.06
C ALA A 38 2.67 2.08 -5.12
N GLY A 39 1.51 2.33 -5.71
CA GLY A 39 0.25 2.42 -4.96
C GLY A 39 -0.22 1.05 -4.41
N PRO A 40 -1.11 1.04 -3.41
CA PRO A 40 -1.64 -0.18 -2.80
C PRO A 40 -2.44 -1.03 -3.79
N ALA A 41 -2.59 -2.33 -3.49
CA ALA A 41 -3.45 -3.24 -4.27
C ALA A 41 -4.90 -2.76 -4.42
N THR A 42 -5.44 -2.01 -3.46
CA THR A 42 -6.81 -1.47 -3.51
C THR A 42 -6.88 -0.02 -3.03
N ALA A 43 -7.84 0.73 -3.56
CA ALA A 43 -8.12 2.10 -3.11
C ALA A 43 -8.54 2.18 -1.63
N GLY A 44 -9.11 1.11 -1.06
CA GLY A 44 -9.56 1.07 0.35
C GLY A 44 -8.40 1.16 1.37
N GLN A 45 -7.17 0.92 0.94
CA GLN A 45 -5.96 1.11 1.74
C GLN A 45 -5.54 2.59 1.88
N LEU A 46 -6.11 3.50 1.07
CA LEU A 46 -5.94 4.95 1.22
C LEU A 46 -7.20 5.53 1.87
N ARG A 47 -7.13 5.80 3.17
CA ARG A 47 -8.30 6.09 4.01
C ARG A 47 -8.50 7.57 4.24
N ASP A 48 -9.66 7.92 4.79
CA ASP A 48 -9.98 9.26 5.31
C ASP A 48 -9.87 10.43 4.31
N GLY A 49 -9.88 10.11 3.00
CA GLY A 49 -9.69 11.06 1.90
C GLY A 49 -8.24 11.32 1.51
N ILE A 50 -7.28 10.54 2.03
CA ILE A 50 -5.86 10.61 1.65
C ILE A 50 -5.69 10.11 0.22
N THR A 51 -4.93 10.85 -0.58
CA THR A 51 -4.57 10.44 -1.96
C THR A 51 -3.22 9.73 -2.02
N LEU A 52 -2.93 9.06 -3.15
CA LEU A 52 -1.63 8.39 -3.33
C LEU A 52 -0.48 9.40 -3.33
N GLU A 53 -0.69 10.58 -3.91
CA GLU A 53 0.28 11.68 -3.97
C GLU A 53 0.59 12.21 -2.57
N GLN A 54 -0.42 12.32 -1.69
CA GLN A 54 -0.22 12.71 -0.29
C GLN A 54 0.55 11.65 0.49
N ALA A 55 0.23 10.37 0.28
CA ALA A 55 0.94 9.27 0.93
C ALA A 55 2.40 9.16 0.42
N ALA A 56 2.65 9.42 -0.86
CA ALA A 56 3.99 9.46 -1.46
C ALA A 56 4.84 10.62 -0.90
N ASP A 57 4.30 11.85 -0.89
CA ASP A 57 4.94 13.02 -0.24
C ASP A 57 5.26 12.75 1.23
N GLY A 58 4.35 12.06 1.94
CA GLY A 58 4.59 11.61 3.31
C GLY A 58 5.74 10.62 3.45
N LEU A 59 5.87 9.66 2.52
CA LEU A 59 6.97 8.70 2.48
C LEU A 59 8.31 9.39 2.18
N ASP A 60 8.38 10.26 1.17
CA ASP A 60 9.57 11.04 0.82
C ASP A 60 10.10 11.83 2.04
N LYS A 61 9.19 12.48 2.78
CA LYS A 61 9.52 13.21 4.00
C LYS A 61 10.05 12.31 5.11
N CYS A 62 9.54 11.09 5.24
CA CYS A 62 10.06 10.14 6.23
C CYS A 62 11.44 9.57 5.86
N LEU A 63 11.71 9.33 4.58
CA LEU A 63 13.05 8.97 4.11
C LEU A 63 14.04 10.13 4.28
N ALA A 64 13.62 11.37 4.02
CA ALA A 64 14.40 12.57 4.33
C ALA A 64 14.67 12.72 5.84
N TYR A 65 13.67 12.48 6.69
CA TYR A 65 13.80 12.50 8.15
C TYR A 65 14.78 11.44 8.68
N ASP A 66 14.81 10.22 8.13
CA ASP A 66 15.82 9.24 8.55
C ASP A 66 17.23 9.68 8.17
N ARG A 67 17.43 10.16 6.93
CA ARG A 67 18.71 10.68 6.44
C ARG A 67 19.23 11.83 7.31
N ASP A 68 18.36 12.77 7.69
CA ASP A 68 18.70 13.87 8.60
C ASP A 68 19.06 13.36 10.01
N ARG A 69 18.25 12.45 10.57
CA ARG A 69 18.47 11.85 11.88
C ARG A 69 19.81 11.12 11.96
N VAL A 70 20.18 10.36 10.93
CA VAL A 70 21.47 9.66 10.83
C VAL A 70 22.62 10.66 10.68
N ALA A 71 22.47 11.69 9.85
CA ALA A 71 23.48 12.74 9.69
C ALA A 71 23.79 13.50 10.99
N HIS A 72 22.78 13.66 11.86
CA HIS A 72 22.90 14.31 13.17
C HIS A 72 23.25 13.35 14.32
N GLY A 73 23.84 12.19 14.03
CA GLY A 73 24.37 11.27 15.05
C GLY A 73 23.36 10.30 15.65
N GLY A 74 22.17 10.17 15.05
CA GLY A 74 21.28 9.03 15.29
C GLY A 74 21.97 7.71 14.94
N MET A 75 21.51 6.62 15.56
CA MET A 75 22.01 5.28 15.23
C MET A 75 21.72 5.00 13.75
N ALA A 76 22.77 4.67 12.99
CA ALA A 76 22.63 4.37 11.57
C ALA A 76 21.79 3.10 11.37
N SER A 77 20.52 3.29 10.97
CA SER A 77 19.80 2.32 10.15
C SER A 77 20.66 2.02 8.90
N SER A 78 20.47 0.83 8.31
CA SER A 78 20.90 0.65 6.92
C SER A 78 20.19 1.68 6.05
N ASP A 79 20.84 2.17 5.00
CA ASP A 79 20.24 3.10 4.03
C ASP A 79 18.86 2.58 3.61
N LEU A 80 17.83 3.40 3.88
CA LEU A 80 16.44 3.07 3.58
C LEU A 80 16.11 3.25 2.10
N GLY A 81 17.02 3.80 1.29
CA GLY A 81 16.84 3.98 -0.14
C GLY A 81 15.83 5.07 -0.50
N GLU A 82 15.33 5.02 -1.75
CA GLU A 82 14.43 6.02 -2.30
C GLU A 82 12.97 5.52 -2.35
N ALA A 83 12.01 6.45 -2.47
CA ALA A 83 10.59 6.14 -2.35
C ALA A 83 10.04 5.25 -3.48
N ASP A 84 10.62 5.28 -4.67
CA ASP A 84 10.23 4.44 -5.81
C ASP A 84 10.61 2.95 -5.63
N GLU A 85 11.49 2.62 -4.68
CA GLU A 85 11.74 1.24 -4.27
C GLU A 85 10.58 0.64 -3.44
N TYR A 86 9.67 1.48 -2.93
CA TYR A 86 8.61 1.08 -2.00
C TYR A 86 7.23 0.95 -2.66
N ARG A 87 6.39 0.15 -2.02
CA ARG A 87 4.94 0.06 -2.20
C ARG A 87 4.25 0.62 -0.95
N ILE A 88 3.37 1.60 -1.12
CA ILE A 88 2.47 2.04 -0.04
C ILE A 88 1.38 0.98 0.12
N ILE A 89 1.23 0.42 1.32
CA ILE A 89 0.21 -0.60 1.62
C ILE A 89 -0.92 -0.08 2.51
N LEU A 90 -0.75 1.07 3.17
CA LEU A 90 -1.78 1.70 3.98
C LEU A 90 -1.47 3.19 4.18
N ALA A 91 -2.49 4.03 4.08
CA ALA A 91 -2.45 5.39 4.61
C ALA A 91 -3.77 5.73 5.32
N LEU A 92 -3.69 6.34 6.50
CA LEU A 92 -4.85 6.74 7.32
C LEU A 92 -4.53 7.97 8.16
N LYS A 93 -5.54 8.68 8.67
CA LYS A 93 -5.32 9.77 9.64
C LYS A 93 -4.81 9.20 10.96
N SER A 94 -3.75 9.80 11.50
CA SER A 94 -3.28 9.54 12.85
C SER A 94 -3.97 10.50 13.82
N THR A 95 -4.68 9.98 14.81
CA THR A 95 -5.21 10.79 15.92
C THR A 95 -4.11 10.98 16.97
N GLY A 96 -3.82 12.23 17.34
CA GLY A 96 -2.80 12.54 18.34
C GLY A 96 -3.27 12.19 19.75
N ASP A 97 -2.40 11.60 20.56
CA ASP A 97 -2.70 11.12 21.91
C ASP A 97 -1.81 11.81 22.97
N SER A 98 -1.91 11.42 24.25
CA SER A 98 -1.14 12.06 25.34
C SER A 98 0.37 11.77 25.29
N ASN A 99 0.82 10.81 24.47
CA ASN A 99 2.24 10.47 24.28
C ASN A 99 2.79 10.97 22.92
N SER A 100 1.93 11.20 21.93
CA SER A 100 2.25 11.77 20.62
C SER A 100 1.19 12.81 20.21
N PRO A 101 1.19 14.02 20.81
CA PRO A 101 0.16 15.04 20.56
C PRO A 101 0.13 15.54 19.11
N GLY A 102 -1.03 16.05 18.70
CA GLY A 102 -1.28 16.57 17.35
C GLY A 102 -1.71 15.49 16.36
N ASP A 103 -2.74 15.79 15.58
CA ASP A 103 -3.26 14.91 14.53
C ASP A 103 -2.38 14.98 13.26
N GLY A 104 -2.55 14.00 12.38
CA GLY A 104 -1.73 13.87 11.18
C GLY A 104 -2.13 12.68 10.32
N MET A 105 -1.13 12.04 9.71
CA MET A 105 -1.28 10.87 8.85
C MET A 105 -0.25 9.79 9.24
N PHE A 106 -0.67 8.53 9.22
CA PHE A 106 0.24 7.40 9.10
C PHE A 106 0.36 6.99 7.63
N VAL A 107 1.58 6.73 7.18
CA VAL A 107 1.86 6.07 5.89
C VAL A 107 2.66 4.80 6.19
N VAL A 108 2.18 3.66 5.71
CA VAL A 108 2.88 2.38 5.77
C VAL A 108 3.36 2.02 4.37
N ALA A 109 4.67 1.80 4.26
CA ALA A 109 5.32 1.44 3.00
C ALA A 109 6.24 0.24 3.20
N VAL A 110 6.33 -0.64 2.21
CA VAL A 110 7.14 -1.87 2.24
C VAL A 110 7.94 -2.02 0.95
N LYS A 111 9.11 -2.65 1.05
CA LYS A 111 9.89 -3.12 -0.11
C LYS A 111 10.49 -4.49 0.18
N GLU A 112 10.61 -5.33 -0.85
CA GLU A 112 11.17 -6.69 -0.73
C GLU A 112 12.70 -6.72 -0.86
N LYS A 113 13.29 -5.75 -1.54
CA LYS A 113 14.69 -5.76 -2.00
C LYS A 113 15.40 -4.45 -1.66
N PRO A 114 16.73 -4.47 -1.46
CA PRO A 114 17.60 -5.65 -1.39
C PRO A 114 17.38 -6.49 -0.11
N LYS A 115 16.61 -5.97 0.85
CA LYS A 115 16.07 -6.68 2.02
C LYS A 115 14.62 -6.28 2.19
N GLU A 116 13.79 -7.20 2.71
CA GLU A 116 12.47 -6.88 3.22
C GLU A 116 12.61 -5.70 4.20
N THR A 117 11.87 -4.62 3.97
CA THR A 117 11.93 -3.40 4.77
C THR A 117 10.53 -2.85 4.86
N ARG A 118 10.10 -2.52 6.08
CA ARG A 118 8.78 -1.93 6.35
C ARG A 118 8.96 -0.65 7.13
N LEU A 119 8.26 0.39 6.70
CA LEU A 119 8.23 1.71 7.31
C LEU A 119 6.83 2.01 7.83
N ILE A 120 6.71 2.54 9.06
CA ILE A 120 5.53 3.25 9.54
C ILE A 120 5.95 4.70 9.80
N CYS A 121 5.61 5.55 8.85
CA CYS A 121 5.83 6.99 8.88
C CYS A 121 4.66 7.70 9.60
N ASN A 122 4.95 8.72 10.41
CA ASN A 122 3.92 9.60 10.97
C ASN A 122 4.19 11.07 10.58
N VAL A 123 3.33 11.60 9.71
CA VAL A 123 3.41 12.97 9.18
C VAL A 123 2.43 13.87 9.93
N LYS A 124 2.91 14.99 10.48
CA LYS A 124 2.10 15.99 11.20
C LYS A 124 2.43 17.38 10.65
N ASN A 125 1.40 18.20 10.43
CA ASN A 125 1.54 19.54 9.84
C ASN A 125 2.33 19.60 8.51
N GLY A 126 2.38 18.49 7.76
CA GLY A 126 3.14 18.37 6.51
C GLY A 126 4.62 18.01 6.69
N GLU A 127 5.08 17.70 7.90
CA GLU A 127 6.45 17.27 8.23
C GLU A 127 6.46 15.85 8.82
N ALA A 128 7.54 15.09 8.59
CA ALA A 128 7.72 13.80 9.23
C ALA A 128 8.08 13.99 10.72
N SER A 129 7.21 13.50 11.60
CA SER A 129 7.30 13.65 13.06
C SER A 129 7.74 12.38 13.79
N GLY A 130 7.78 11.25 13.08
CA GLY A 130 8.28 9.99 13.60
C GLY A 130 8.34 8.93 12.52
N LEU A 131 9.30 8.01 12.67
CA LEU A 131 9.50 6.88 11.79
C LEU A 131 9.78 5.63 12.64
N ASN A 132 9.04 4.56 12.38
CA ASN A 132 9.34 3.22 12.84
C ASN A 132 9.72 2.35 11.63
N THR A 133 10.74 1.51 11.79
CA THR A 133 11.29 0.69 10.71
C THR A 133 11.53 -0.74 11.18
N SER A 134 11.26 -1.73 10.33
CA SER A 134 11.92 -3.05 10.41
C SER A 134 12.69 -3.31 9.11
N VAL A 135 13.83 -3.99 9.21
CA VAL A 135 14.75 -4.32 8.10
C VAL A 135 15.20 -5.77 8.26
N GLY A 136 14.95 -6.58 7.25
CA GLY A 136 14.89 -8.04 7.36
C GLY A 136 13.44 -8.51 7.55
N SER A 137 13.19 -9.80 7.33
CA SER A 137 11.88 -10.38 7.63
C SER A 137 11.73 -10.59 9.13
N ASP A 138 10.59 -10.18 9.69
CA ASP A 138 10.27 -10.44 11.10
C ASP A 138 9.97 -11.96 11.32
N ARG A 139 9.74 -12.73 10.24
CA ARG A 139 9.45 -14.19 10.28
C ARG A 139 10.67 -15.02 10.70
N GLN A 140 10.47 -15.85 11.72
CA GLN A 140 11.36 -16.93 12.15
C GLN A 140 10.94 -18.28 11.54
N PRO A 141 11.79 -19.33 11.56
CA PRO A 141 11.47 -20.65 10.98
C PRO A 141 10.23 -21.35 11.57
N ASP A 142 9.79 -20.93 12.75
CA ASP A 142 8.62 -21.42 13.50
C ASP A 142 7.46 -20.41 13.56
N SER A 143 7.52 -19.32 12.78
CA SER A 143 6.47 -18.29 12.76
C SER A 143 5.13 -18.81 12.21
N PRO A 144 3.99 -18.34 12.75
CA PRO A 144 2.67 -18.73 12.27
C PRO A 144 2.42 -18.30 10.81
N PRO A 145 1.54 -19.00 10.05
CA PRO A 145 1.25 -18.69 8.64
C PRO A 145 0.77 -17.26 8.39
N VAL A 146 0.16 -16.63 9.40
CA VAL A 146 -0.15 -15.20 9.44
C VAL A 146 0.57 -14.62 10.65
N LEU A 147 1.44 -13.62 10.45
CA LEU A 147 2.22 -13.00 11.51
C LEU A 147 1.91 -11.50 11.56
N ALA A 148 1.33 -11.05 12.66
CA ALA A 148 1.08 -9.63 12.90
C ALA A 148 2.38 -8.83 13.05
N ASP A 149 2.36 -7.59 12.59
CA ASP A 149 3.51 -6.68 12.75
C ASP A 149 3.66 -6.23 14.21
N ILE A 150 4.79 -6.61 14.84
CA ILE A 150 5.08 -6.33 16.24
C ILE A 150 5.16 -4.83 16.58
N ASN A 151 5.51 -3.98 15.60
CA ASN A 151 5.55 -2.52 15.77
C ASN A 151 4.30 -1.82 15.22
N GLY A 152 3.31 -2.58 14.71
CA GLY A 152 2.06 -2.06 14.15
C GLY A 152 1.11 -1.46 15.18
N ASN A 153 1.41 -1.55 16.48
CA ASN A 153 0.51 -1.14 17.56
C ASN A 153 0.01 0.31 17.45
N LYS A 154 0.87 1.25 17.05
CA LYS A 154 0.51 2.67 16.85
C LYS A 154 -0.59 2.90 15.80
N LEU A 155 -0.86 1.92 14.93
CA LEU A 155 -1.89 2.01 13.91
C LEU A 155 -3.28 1.64 14.44
N TYR A 156 -3.39 0.89 15.55
CA TYR A 156 -4.68 0.43 16.08
C TYR A 156 -4.97 0.82 17.53
N GLN A 157 -4.01 1.33 18.29
CA GLN A 157 -4.24 1.81 19.65
C GLN A 157 -3.73 3.25 19.86
N GLN A 158 -4.50 4.03 20.62
CA GLN A 158 -3.98 5.25 21.27
C GLN A 158 -3.18 4.84 22.53
N SER A 159 -2.32 5.74 23.00
CA SER A 159 -1.48 5.56 24.19
C SER A 159 -2.22 4.96 25.39
N PHE A 160 -1.48 4.13 26.15
CA PHE A 160 -1.93 3.58 27.43
C PHE A 160 -2.32 4.68 28.44
N LEU A 161 -1.75 5.89 28.32
CA LEU A 161 -2.10 7.04 29.15
C LEU A 161 -3.54 7.55 28.92
N ASP A 162 -4.12 7.24 27.76
CA ASP A 162 -5.47 7.67 27.37
C ASP A 162 -6.53 6.57 27.61
N GLN A 163 -6.21 5.53 28.40
CA GLN A 163 -7.18 4.48 28.75
C GLN A 163 -8.43 5.06 29.45
N GLY A 164 -9.60 4.86 28.83
CA GLY A 164 -10.89 5.40 29.24
C GLY A 164 -11.26 6.70 28.52
N HIS A 165 -10.33 7.27 27.75
CA HIS A 165 -10.40 8.62 27.19
C HIS A 165 -9.91 8.69 25.73
N TRP A 166 -9.92 7.57 24.99
CA TRP A 166 -9.61 7.58 23.55
C TRP A 166 -10.46 8.60 22.80
N LYS A 167 -9.81 9.38 21.94
CA LYS A 167 -10.49 10.28 21.00
C LYS A 167 -11.19 9.43 19.95
N LEU A 168 -12.48 9.69 19.74
CA LEU A 168 -13.35 8.91 18.86
C LEU A 168 -14.13 9.85 17.91
N PRO A 169 -14.48 9.41 16.68
CA PRO A 169 -14.16 8.10 16.10
C PRO A 169 -12.66 7.96 15.79
N PHE A 170 -12.12 6.76 16.01
CA PHE A 170 -10.71 6.46 15.82
C PHE A 170 -10.51 5.60 14.57
N GLY A 171 -9.78 6.13 13.58
CA GLY A 171 -9.36 5.36 12.41
C GLY A 171 -8.21 4.42 12.80
N TRP A 172 -8.40 3.11 12.58
CA TRP A 172 -7.38 2.11 12.85
C TRP A 172 -6.88 1.42 11.57
N GLY A 173 -5.66 0.91 11.64
CA GLY A 173 -5.04 0.03 10.67
C GLY A 173 -4.32 -1.13 11.36
N PHE A 174 -4.27 -2.27 10.70
CA PHE A 174 -3.62 -3.47 11.23
C PHE A 174 -2.92 -4.20 10.08
N ILE A 175 -1.63 -4.49 10.25
CA ILE A 175 -0.76 -5.00 9.20
C ILE A 175 0.06 -6.20 9.71
N GLY A 176 0.58 -6.98 8.76
CA GLY A 176 1.54 -8.05 9.04
C GLY A 176 1.86 -8.83 7.77
N THR A 177 2.54 -9.96 7.92
CA THR A 177 2.93 -10.84 6.81
C THR A 177 2.10 -12.11 6.75
N VAL A 178 2.00 -12.69 5.55
CA VAL A 178 1.37 -13.98 5.27
C VAL A 178 2.31 -14.90 4.51
N GLU A 179 2.22 -16.19 4.78
CA GLU A 179 2.84 -17.20 3.92
C GLU A 179 2.07 -17.37 2.60
N PRO A 180 2.73 -17.81 1.51
CA PRO A 180 2.08 -18.01 0.21
C PRO A 180 0.89 -19.00 0.21
N GLY A 181 0.74 -19.84 1.24
CA GLY A 181 -0.39 -20.75 1.40
C GLY A 181 -1.65 -20.13 2.03
N VAL A 182 -1.59 -18.87 2.47
CA VAL A 182 -2.73 -18.14 3.02
C VAL A 182 -3.49 -17.46 1.89
N ALA A 183 -4.72 -17.89 1.63
CA ALA A 183 -5.60 -17.31 0.61
C ALA A 183 -6.49 -16.18 1.15
N LYS A 184 -6.75 -16.17 2.47
CA LYS A 184 -7.59 -15.15 3.11
C LYS A 184 -7.13 -14.86 4.55
N VAL A 185 -7.20 -13.59 4.94
CA VAL A 185 -7.10 -13.17 6.35
C VAL A 185 -8.34 -12.36 6.72
N SER A 186 -8.95 -12.67 7.86
CA SER A 186 -10.00 -11.86 8.47
C SER A 186 -9.54 -11.31 9.80
N VAL A 187 -9.79 -10.02 10.04
CA VAL A 187 -9.43 -9.31 11.28
C VAL A 187 -10.70 -8.76 11.92
N SER A 188 -10.95 -9.15 13.18
CA SER A 188 -12.05 -8.63 13.98
C SER A 188 -11.52 -7.61 14.99
N TYR A 189 -12.09 -6.41 15.01
CA TYR A 189 -11.69 -5.36 15.96
C TYR A 189 -12.86 -4.49 16.39
N GLY A 190 -13.01 -4.32 17.71
CA GLY A 190 -14.09 -3.53 18.31
C GLY A 190 -15.52 -4.02 18.05
N GLY A 191 -15.68 -5.30 17.68
CA GLY A 191 -16.96 -5.91 17.30
C GLY A 191 -17.33 -5.76 15.82
N ALA A 192 -16.38 -5.35 14.97
CA ALA A 192 -16.53 -5.32 13.52
C ALA A 192 -15.47 -6.22 12.85
N ASP A 193 -15.91 -7.05 11.90
CA ASP A 193 -15.05 -7.88 11.07
C ASP A 193 -14.62 -7.14 9.80
N SER A 194 -13.37 -7.34 9.39
CA SER A 194 -12.75 -6.76 8.20
C SER A 194 -12.00 -7.86 7.46
N GLU A 195 -12.25 -8.04 6.16
CA GLU A 195 -11.42 -8.90 5.32
C GLU A 195 -10.16 -8.11 4.92
N ALA A 196 -8.98 -8.67 5.23
CA ALA A 196 -7.72 -7.99 4.96
C ALA A 196 -7.36 -8.12 3.48
N VAL A 197 -6.84 -7.04 2.90
CA VAL A 197 -6.24 -7.07 1.57
C VAL A 197 -4.90 -7.77 1.66
N LEU A 198 -4.67 -8.77 0.81
CA LEU A 198 -3.37 -9.42 0.66
C LEU A 198 -2.61 -8.76 -0.51
N ASP A 199 -1.39 -8.29 -0.26
CA ASP A 199 -0.56 -7.56 -1.23
C ASP A 199 0.92 -7.94 -1.02
N HIS A 200 1.51 -8.69 -1.97
CA HIS A 200 2.94 -9.08 -1.97
C HIS A 200 3.47 -9.66 -0.64
N GLY A 201 2.77 -10.64 -0.08
CA GLY A 201 3.15 -11.28 1.20
C GLY A 201 2.79 -10.48 2.46
N TRP A 202 2.17 -9.32 2.31
CA TRP A 202 1.58 -8.55 3.41
C TRP A 202 0.06 -8.73 3.47
N PHE A 203 -0.51 -8.60 4.66
CA PHE A 203 -1.94 -8.35 4.85
C PHE A 203 -2.17 -6.96 5.44
N VAL A 204 -3.27 -6.33 5.04
CA VAL A 204 -3.72 -5.03 5.56
C VAL A 204 -5.21 -5.06 5.85
N ALA A 205 -5.58 -4.91 7.11
CA ALA A 205 -6.93 -4.63 7.56
C ALA A 205 -7.03 -3.20 8.10
N SER A 206 -8.22 -2.62 8.06
CA SER A 206 -8.47 -1.29 8.62
C SER A 206 -9.95 -1.08 8.89
N GLY A 207 -10.26 -0.07 9.70
CA GLY A 207 -11.63 0.27 10.05
C GLY A 207 -11.72 1.50 10.95
N THR A 208 -12.90 1.75 11.51
CA THR A 208 -13.12 2.91 12.39
C THR A 208 -13.83 2.47 13.65
N LEU A 209 -13.23 2.75 14.81
CA LEU A 209 -13.84 2.51 16.10
C LEU A 209 -14.72 3.70 16.51
N THR A 210 -15.91 3.42 17.00
CA THR A 210 -16.84 4.38 17.62
C THR A 210 -16.86 4.29 19.15
N GLN A 211 -16.13 3.34 19.72
CA GLN A 211 -15.94 3.09 21.15
C GLN A 211 -14.49 2.66 21.41
N GLN A 212 -13.97 2.94 22.61
CA GLN A 212 -12.67 2.39 23.01
C GLN A 212 -12.77 0.87 23.19
N VAL A 213 -11.68 0.17 22.86
CA VAL A 213 -11.54 -1.28 23.06
C VAL A 213 -10.38 -1.56 24.02
N THR A 214 -10.40 -2.74 24.65
CA THR A 214 -9.34 -3.18 25.59
C THR A 214 -8.51 -4.36 25.08
N ARG A 215 -8.98 -5.05 24.03
CA ARG A 215 -8.30 -6.19 23.40
C ARG A 215 -7.58 -5.76 22.14
N ASN A 216 -6.64 -6.57 21.70
CA ASN A 216 -5.99 -6.46 20.38
C ASN A 216 -6.90 -6.98 19.25
N PRO A 217 -6.62 -6.65 17.98
CA PRO A 217 -7.31 -7.23 16.82
C PRO A 217 -7.21 -8.76 16.79
N HIS A 218 -8.35 -9.44 16.65
CA HIS A 218 -8.40 -10.90 16.50
C HIS A 218 -8.20 -11.28 15.04
N ILE A 219 -7.34 -12.25 14.75
CA ILE A 219 -6.90 -12.59 13.40
C ILE A 219 -7.21 -14.06 13.12
N LYS A 220 -7.74 -14.33 11.92
CA LYS A 220 -7.87 -15.70 11.39
C LYS A 220 -7.32 -15.78 9.97
N GLY A 221 -6.51 -16.79 9.70
CA GLY A 221 -5.95 -17.10 8.38
C GLY A 221 -6.54 -18.38 7.80
N TYR A 222 -6.81 -18.38 6.49
CA TYR A 222 -7.43 -19.51 5.78
C TYR A 222 -6.63 -19.88 4.53
N ASP A 223 -6.59 -21.17 4.20
CA ASP A 223 -6.04 -21.68 2.94
C ASP A 223 -7.01 -21.51 1.75
N GLU A 224 -6.57 -21.88 0.54
CA GLU A 224 -7.41 -21.84 -0.68
C GLU A 224 -8.69 -22.70 -0.59
N GLY A 225 -8.70 -23.72 0.27
CA GLY A 225 -9.88 -24.53 0.57
C GLY A 225 -10.85 -23.89 1.56
N GLY A 226 -10.53 -22.70 2.08
CA GLY A 226 -11.30 -22.02 3.12
C GLY A 226 -11.15 -22.64 4.51
N LYS A 227 -10.18 -23.56 4.70
CA LYS A 227 -9.91 -24.16 6.00
C LYS A 227 -9.12 -23.18 6.86
N LEU A 228 -9.51 -23.04 8.12
CA LEU A 228 -8.76 -22.28 9.13
C LEU A 228 -7.38 -22.91 9.35
N ILE A 229 -6.33 -22.13 9.15
CA ILE A 229 -4.91 -22.52 9.33
C ILE A 229 -4.16 -21.63 10.34
N TYR A 230 -4.76 -20.53 10.77
CA TYR A 230 -4.27 -19.68 11.84
C TYR A 230 -5.43 -19.02 12.60
N ASP A 231 -5.31 -18.94 13.92
CA ASP A 231 -6.21 -18.20 14.80
C ASP A 231 -5.38 -17.55 15.93
N SER A 232 -5.46 -16.23 16.09
CA SER A 232 -4.63 -15.53 17.07
C SER A 232 -5.09 -15.70 18.52
N ASP A 233 -6.27 -16.30 18.76
CA ASP A 233 -6.69 -16.72 20.11
C ASP A 233 -5.97 -18.01 20.55
N GLU A 234 -5.54 -18.85 19.59
CA GLU A 234 -4.80 -20.11 19.84
C GLU A 234 -3.27 -19.90 19.86
N ASP A 235 -2.80 -18.78 19.30
CA ASP A 235 -1.39 -18.39 19.23
C ASP A 235 -0.89 -17.79 20.56
N LYS A 236 0.01 -18.51 21.24
CA LYS A 236 0.63 -18.09 22.50
C LYS A 236 1.74 -17.05 22.32
N THR A 237 2.21 -16.83 21.10
CA THR A 237 3.20 -15.80 20.75
C THR A 237 2.53 -14.50 20.33
N TYR A 238 1.27 -14.56 19.89
CA TYR A 238 0.47 -13.37 19.66
C TYR A 238 0.27 -12.60 20.97
N GLN A 239 0.56 -11.29 20.95
CA GLN A 239 0.43 -10.46 22.14
C GLN A 239 -1.04 -10.32 22.52
N GLN A 240 -1.46 -11.04 23.55
CA GLN A 240 -2.77 -10.87 24.17
C GLN A 240 -2.70 -9.76 25.23
N VAL A 241 -3.54 -8.73 25.10
CA VAL A 241 -3.81 -7.77 26.17
C VAL A 241 -4.97 -8.32 27.00
N PRO A 242 -4.83 -8.49 28.33
CA PRO A 242 -5.85 -9.07 29.20
C PRO A 242 -7.08 -8.15 29.39
#